data_AF-A0A434RSY5-F1
#
_entry.id   AF-A0A434RSY5-F1
#
_cell.length_a   1.000
_cell.length_b   1.000
_cell.length_c   1.000
_cell.angle_alpha   90.00
_cell.angle_beta   90.00
_cell.angle_gamma   90.00
#
_symmetry.space_group_name_H-M   'P 1'
#
loop_
_entity.id
_entity.type
_entity.pdbx_description
1 polymer ?
#
loop_
_entity_poly.entity_id
_entity_poly.type
_entity_poly.pdbx_seq_one_letter_code
_entity_poly.pdbx_strand_id
1 'polypeptide(L)'
;MKKFAAIAALSASALGLSAGPSFADYTLNILHFNDWHSRIEGNNKYESTCSAEEETKGECIGGAGRLVTAIAQERKKLEGQNVLLLNAGDSFQGSLFY
;
A
#
# COMPACT_ATOMS: atom_id res chain seq x y z
N MET A 1 8.20 -42.35 -39.06
CA MET A 1 7.73 -42.48 -37.66
C MET A 1 8.79 -42.10 -36.63
N LYS A 2 9.99 -42.71 -36.60
CA LYS A 2 11.06 -42.39 -35.62
C LYS A 2 11.48 -40.91 -35.56
N LYS A 3 11.58 -40.22 -36.70
CA LYS A 3 11.91 -38.79 -36.77
C LYS A 3 10.85 -37.89 -36.13
N PHE A 4 9.57 -38.19 -36.35
CA PHE A 4 8.46 -37.44 -35.74
C PHE A 4 8.38 -37.65 -34.23
N ALA A 5 8.60 -38.87 -33.76
CA ALA A 5 8.67 -39.16 -32.32
C ALA A 5 9.86 -38.45 -31.64
N ALA A 6 11.02 -38.39 -32.30
CA ALA A 6 12.19 -37.68 -31.80
C ALA A 6 11.95 -36.15 -31.71
N ILE A 7 11.33 -35.57 -32.75
CA ILE A 7 10.97 -34.14 -32.75
C ILE A 7 9.97 -33.83 -31.63
N ALA A 8 8.91 -34.65 -31.48
CA ALA A 8 7.91 -34.47 -30.44
C ALA A 8 8.52 -34.57 -29.02
N ALA A 9 9.40 -35.53 -28.79
CA ALA A 9 10.10 -35.69 -27.51
C ALA A 9 11.03 -34.48 -27.22
N LEU A 10 11.73 -33.97 -28.24
CA LEU A 10 12.61 -32.81 -28.10
C LEU A 10 11.81 -31.53 -27.81
N SER A 11 10.69 -31.33 -28.49
CA SER A 11 9.78 -30.20 -28.24
C SER A 11 9.15 -30.24 -26.86
N ALA A 12 8.69 -31.42 -26.40
CA ALA A 12 8.15 -31.59 -25.05
C ALA A 12 9.22 -31.34 -23.97
N SER A 13 10.44 -31.80 -24.20
CA SER A 13 11.57 -31.57 -23.29
C SER A 13 11.96 -30.08 -23.24
N ALA A 14 11.98 -29.40 -24.37
CA ALA A 14 12.26 -27.96 -24.45
C ALA A 14 11.18 -27.13 -23.72
N LEU A 15 9.91 -27.47 -23.88
CA LEU A 15 8.83 -26.84 -23.12
C LEU A 15 8.97 -27.09 -21.61
N GLY A 16 9.25 -28.33 -21.20
CA GLY A 16 9.44 -28.69 -19.80
C GLY A 16 10.59 -27.94 -19.12
N LEU A 17 11.69 -27.72 -19.85
CA LEU A 17 12.84 -26.92 -19.37
C LEU A 17 12.56 -25.41 -19.33
N SER A 18 11.63 -24.91 -20.16
CA SER A 18 11.24 -23.49 -20.18
C SER A 18 10.20 -23.10 -19.13
N ALA A 19 9.54 -24.08 -18.51
CA ALA A 19 8.47 -23.88 -17.52
C ALA A 19 8.99 -23.87 -16.06
N GLY A 20 10.24 -23.44 -15.84
CA GLY A 20 10.77 -23.27 -14.49
C GLY A 20 10.05 -22.12 -13.76
N PRO A 21 9.76 -22.24 -12.46
CA PRO A 21 9.22 -21.12 -11.69
C PRO A 21 10.18 -19.92 -11.77
N SER A 22 9.64 -18.76 -12.16
CA SER A 22 10.38 -17.49 -12.08
C SER A 22 10.43 -17.07 -10.61
N PHE A 23 11.50 -17.44 -9.91
CA PHE A 23 11.85 -16.88 -8.60
C PHE A 23 12.61 -15.57 -8.82
N ALA A 24 11.91 -14.55 -9.31
CA ALA A 24 12.43 -13.19 -9.24
C ALA A 24 12.22 -12.68 -7.81
N ASP A 25 13.21 -11.95 -7.29
CA ASP A 25 13.03 -11.19 -6.06
C ASP A 25 11.89 -10.18 -6.28
N TYR A 26 10.82 -10.32 -5.50
CA TYR A 26 9.64 -9.47 -5.59
C TYR A 26 9.50 -8.66 -4.31
N THR A 27 9.67 -7.35 -4.43
CA THR A 27 9.43 -6.40 -3.33
C THR A 27 8.05 -5.76 -3.52
N LEU A 28 7.24 -5.81 -2.48
CA LEU A 28 5.96 -5.13 -2.36
C LEU A 28 6.02 -4.13 -1.20
N ASN A 29 5.86 -2.86 -1.50
CA ASN A 29 5.76 -1.82 -0.49
C ASN A 29 4.30 -1.65 -0.06
N ILE A 30 3.99 -1.86 1.21
CA ILE A 30 2.64 -1.71 1.74
C ILE A 30 2.59 -0.45 2.59
N LEU A 31 1.93 0.58 2.09
CA LEU A 31 1.51 1.73 2.88
C LEU A 31 0.17 1.36 3.54
N HIS A 32 0.05 1.51 4.85
CA HIS A 32 -1.20 1.18 5.51
C HIS A 32 -1.56 2.16 6.62
N PHE A 33 -2.86 2.27 6.87
CA PHE A 33 -3.43 2.93 8.04
C PHE A 33 -4.65 2.12 8.51
N ASN A 34 -5.08 2.36 9.74
CA ASN A 34 -6.19 1.67 10.38
C ASN A 34 -6.86 2.62 11.38
N ASP A 35 -7.99 2.19 11.95
CA ASP A 35 -8.60 2.80 13.13
C ASP A 35 -8.77 4.33 12.98
N TRP A 36 -9.21 4.72 11.79
CA TRP A 36 -9.30 6.12 11.43
C TRP A 36 -10.35 6.88 12.24
N HIS A 37 -11.37 6.20 12.77
CA HIS A 37 -12.33 6.75 13.74
C HIS A 37 -12.85 8.14 13.40
N SER A 38 -13.19 8.36 12.12
CA SER A 38 -13.68 9.65 11.61
C SER A 38 -12.76 10.84 11.93
N ARG A 39 -11.44 10.65 12.08
CA ARG A 39 -10.47 11.72 12.40
C ARG A 39 -10.09 12.58 11.19
N ILE A 40 -11.11 13.17 10.56
CA ILE A 40 -10.96 14.00 9.35
C ILE A 40 -10.07 15.23 9.64
N GLU A 41 -10.30 15.88 10.77
CA GLU A 41 -9.48 16.99 11.27
C GLU A 41 -8.29 16.49 12.08
N GLY A 42 -7.30 17.37 12.30
CA GLY A 42 -6.17 17.04 13.16
C GLY A 42 -6.59 16.82 14.61
N ASN A 43 -5.81 16.03 15.33
CA ASN A 43 -5.98 15.79 16.76
C ASN A 43 -4.87 16.47 17.55
N ASN A 44 -5.17 16.95 18.76
CA ASN A 44 -4.14 17.34 19.72
C ASN A 44 -3.61 16.12 20.49
N LYS A 45 -2.65 16.36 21.40
CA LYS A 45 -2.04 15.31 22.25
C LYS A 45 -3.01 14.58 23.18
N TYR A 46 -4.25 15.06 23.32
CA TYR A 46 -5.31 14.46 24.12
C TYR A 46 -6.37 13.76 23.25
N GLU A 47 -6.06 13.50 21.99
CA GLU A 47 -6.96 12.85 21.01
C GLU A 47 -8.27 13.61 20.75
N SER A 48 -8.32 14.88 21.12
CA SER A 48 -9.44 15.76 20.81
C SER A 48 -9.22 16.46 19.47
N THR A 49 -10.30 16.86 18.80
CA THR A 49 -10.22 17.71 17.60
C THR A 49 -9.40 18.96 17.93
N CYS A 50 -8.40 19.25 17.09
CA CYS A 50 -7.52 20.38 17.32
C CYS A 50 -8.24 21.71 17.12
N SER A 51 -7.97 22.66 18.00
CA SER A 51 -8.37 24.05 17.82
C SER A 51 -7.48 24.75 16.77
N ALA A 52 -7.97 25.87 16.24
CA ALA A 52 -7.18 26.70 15.34
C ALA A 52 -5.88 27.21 15.99
N GLU A 53 -5.89 27.48 17.31
CA GLU A 53 -4.71 27.93 18.03
C GLU A 53 -3.64 26.82 18.11
N GLU A 54 -4.04 25.60 18.47
CA GLU A 54 -3.14 24.44 18.51
C GLU A 54 -2.56 24.12 17.12
N GLU A 55 -3.35 24.29 16.05
CA GLU A 55 -2.88 24.14 14.67
C GLU A 55 -1.78 25.17 14.34
N THR A 56 -1.98 26.44 14.70
CA THR A 56 -0.96 27.48 14.48
C THR A 56 0.32 27.27 15.28
N LYS A 57 0.24 26.59 16.43
CA LYS A 57 1.39 26.23 17.27
C LYS A 57 2.08 24.94 16.83
N GLY A 58 1.53 24.22 15.85
CA GLY A 58 2.06 22.94 15.39
C GLY A 58 1.90 21.81 16.41
N GLU A 59 0.89 21.90 17.28
CA GLU A 59 0.62 20.92 18.34
C GLU A 59 -0.29 19.77 17.88
N CYS A 60 -0.76 19.83 16.62
CA CYS A 60 -1.70 18.88 16.05
C CYS A 60 -1.01 17.81 15.19
N ILE A 61 -1.59 16.62 15.20
CA ILE A 61 -1.16 15.46 14.42
C ILE A 61 -2.33 14.89 13.59
N GLY A 62 -2.02 14.06 12.61
CA GLY A 62 -3.05 13.39 11.81
C GLY A 62 -3.93 14.34 10.98
N GLY A 63 -5.17 13.94 10.74
CA GLY A 63 -6.09 14.63 9.84
C GLY A 63 -5.87 14.25 8.37
N ALA A 64 -6.97 14.29 7.59
CA ALA A 64 -7.01 13.77 6.23
C ALA A 64 -6.00 14.47 5.31
N GLY A 65 -5.82 15.79 5.48
CA GLY A 65 -4.86 16.58 4.70
C GLY A 65 -3.41 16.13 4.89
N ARG A 66 -2.99 15.87 6.14
CA ARG A 66 -1.64 15.36 6.43
C ARG A 66 -1.48 13.92 5.94
N LEU A 67 -2.49 13.07 6.16
CA LEU A 67 -2.46 11.67 5.70
C LEU A 67 -2.29 11.55 4.19
N VAL A 68 -3.11 12.26 3.40
CA VAL A 68 -3.02 12.24 1.93
C VAL A 68 -1.68 12.78 1.44
N THR A 69 -1.17 13.82 2.10
CA THR A 69 0.16 14.39 1.78
C THR A 69 1.27 13.37 2.04
N ALA A 70 1.26 12.70 3.19
CA ALA A 70 2.23 11.67 3.53
C ALA A 70 2.18 10.50 2.52
N ILE A 71 0.97 10.01 2.19
CA ILE A 71 0.77 8.96 1.18
C ILE A 71 1.35 9.38 -0.17
N ALA A 72 1.09 10.62 -0.62
CA ALA A 72 1.61 11.12 -1.89
C ALA A 72 3.15 11.21 -1.88
N GLN A 73 3.74 11.67 -0.77
CA GLN A 73 5.20 11.72 -0.59
C GLN A 73 5.83 10.32 -0.63
N GLU A 74 5.26 9.34 0.08
CA GLU A 74 5.77 7.98 0.07
C GLU A 74 5.64 7.31 -1.30
N ARG A 75 4.50 7.48 -1.97
CA ARG A 75 4.33 6.99 -3.36
C ARG A 75 5.34 7.59 -4.32
N LYS A 76 5.68 8.87 -4.16
CA LYS A 76 6.72 9.52 -4.97
C LYS A 76 8.12 8.96 -4.69
N LYS A 77 8.47 8.68 -3.44
CA LYS A 77 9.75 8.05 -3.08
C LYS A 77 9.89 6.64 -3.65
N LEU A 78 8.76 5.95 -3.80
CA LEU A 78 8.66 4.57 -4.28
C LEU A 78 8.32 4.49 -5.78
N GLU A 79 8.51 5.57 -6.53
CA GLU A 79 8.25 5.59 -7.98
C GLU A 79 9.03 4.48 -8.70
N GLY A 80 8.35 3.76 -9.60
CA GLY A 80 8.91 2.59 -10.29
C GLY A 80 8.92 1.28 -9.49
N GLN A 81 8.45 1.27 -8.24
CA GLN A 81 8.32 0.07 -7.40
C GLN A 81 6.85 -0.37 -7.26
N ASN A 82 6.63 -1.60 -6.79
CA ASN A 82 5.28 -2.08 -6.47
C ASN A 82 4.83 -1.47 -5.14
N VAL A 83 3.68 -0.78 -5.14
CA VAL A 83 3.13 -0.11 -3.96
C VAL A 83 1.64 -0.41 -3.83
N LEU A 84 1.21 -0.84 -2.64
CA LEU A 84 -0.20 -0.88 -2.24
C LEU A 84 -0.46 0.12 -1.12
N LEU A 85 -1.61 0.77 -1.16
CA LEU A 85 -2.15 1.54 -0.04
C LEU A 85 -3.37 0.81 0.50
N LEU A 86 -3.35 0.46 1.78
CA LEU A 86 -4.40 -0.30 2.43
C LEU A 86 -4.96 0.46 3.64
N ASN A 87 -6.27 0.32 3.84
CA ASN A 87 -6.96 0.73 5.06
C ASN A 87 -7.49 -0.54 5.74
N ALA A 88 -7.09 -0.79 6.98
CA ALA A 88 -7.39 -2.05 7.67
C ALA A 88 -8.74 -2.08 8.43
N GLY A 89 -9.52 -0.99 8.42
CA GLY A 89 -10.85 -0.96 9.06
C GLY A 89 -11.01 0.19 10.05
N ASP A 90 -12.12 0.14 10.80
CA ASP A 90 -12.49 1.11 11.85
C ASP A 90 -12.37 2.56 11.43
N SER A 91 -12.81 2.85 10.21
CA SER A 91 -12.78 4.20 9.66
C SER A 91 -13.91 5.08 10.13
N PHE A 92 -14.94 4.46 10.67
CA PHE A 92 -16.15 5.09 11.15
C PHE A 92 -16.10 5.26 12.66
N GLN A 93 -16.98 6.12 13.17
CA GLN A 93 -17.30 6.30 14.58
C GLN A 93 -16.11 6.76 15.43
N GLY A 94 -16.05 8.07 15.70
CA GLY A 94 -15.05 8.64 16.61
C GLY A 94 -14.95 10.16 16.64
N SER A 95 -15.77 10.86 15.86
CA SER A 95 -15.91 12.32 15.91
C SER A 95 -17.33 12.74 15.53
N LEU A 96 -17.60 14.06 15.47
CA LEU A 96 -18.90 14.55 14.98
C LEU A 96 -19.11 14.36 13.48
N PHE A 97 -18.09 13.92 12.73
CA PHE A 97 -18.25 13.57 11.31
C PHE A 97 -19.01 12.25 11.13
N TYR A 98 -18.81 11.27 12.02
CA TYR A 98 -19.52 9.99 12.15
C TYR A 98 -19.04 9.30 13.44
#